data_AF-A0A5R8ZS79-F1
#
_entry.id   AF-A0A5R8ZS79-F1
#
_cell.length_a   1.000
_cell.length_b   1.000
_cell.length_c   1.000
_cell.angle_alpha   90.00
_cell.angle_beta   90.00
_cell.angle_gamma   90.00
#
_symmetry.space_group_name_H-M   'P 1'
#
loop_
_entity.id
_entity.type
_entity.pdbx_description
1 polymer ?
#
loop_
_entity_poly.entity_id
_entity_poly.type
_entity_poly.pdbx_seq_one_letter_code
_entity_poly.pdbx_strand_id
1 'polypeptide(L)'
;MKILVIGSVVHAALNSMMSVLGGIELLQWDDADDSYRERVLDTVQTYLESPDTTPDQLYELWLQAQFANGWVLGDVYDAAVKTNPHLVPYAEVPVEQRAKDAVVQRLVAVLASIPEAEPAEQSDELSRALEEIATLKQALLIASQAAPAREEGGEVPLLNRVPVEYVGRRETWFDRLYNTGLTFTAGQTRSLPPEIARKLLRHADLFAEGVVSAEAVSTGAPALESDNTQQQLEEGRRQQEEQRDRQNEVQALYDQVDRMDKAGLVEFAKNNYRQELSMTDKKADLQTKVKSMIDQFGVV
;
A
#
# COMPACT_ATOMS: atom_id res chain seq x y z
N MET A 1 -4.94 -14.99 -28.54
CA MET A 1 -4.08 -13.80 -28.75
C MET A 1 -4.74 -12.53 -28.19
N LYS A 2 -6.02 -12.28 -28.49
CA LYS A 2 -6.79 -11.13 -27.99
C LYS A 2 -6.79 -10.94 -26.46
N ILE A 3 -6.90 -12.02 -25.67
CA ILE A 3 -6.88 -11.93 -24.20
C ILE A 3 -5.55 -11.43 -23.62
N LEU A 4 -4.41 -11.85 -24.18
CA LEU A 4 -3.08 -11.43 -23.72
C LEU A 4 -2.86 -9.94 -24.00
N VAL A 5 -3.32 -9.48 -25.16
CA VAL A 5 -3.30 -8.07 -25.56
C VAL A 5 -4.16 -7.21 -24.63
N ILE A 6 -5.40 -7.64 -24.36
CA ILE A 6 -6.28 -6.92 -23.43
C ILE A 6 -5.67 -6.91 -22.02
N GLY A 7 -5.13 -8.02 -21.55
CA GLY A 7 -4.47 -8.13 -20.25
C GLY A 7 -3.28 -7.19 -20.09
N SER A 8 -2.39 -7.12 -21.09
CA SER A 8 -1.23 -6.22 -21.02
C SER A 8 -1.63 -4.74 -21.06
N VAL A 9 -2.65 -4.37 -21.85
CA VAL A 9 -3.20 -3.01 -21.89
C VAL A 9 -3.86 -2.63 -20.56
N VAL A 10 -4.67 -3.52 -19.98
CA VAL A 10 -5.28 -3.34 -18.66
C VAL A 10 -4.19 -3.11 -17.60
N HIS A 11 -3.15 -3.94 -17.60
CA HIS A 11 -2.03 -3.80 -16.69
C HIS A 11 -1.30 -2.46 -16.86
N ALA A 12 -1.02 -2.03 -18.10
CA ALA A 12 -0.35 -0.76 -18.37
C ALA A 12 -1.19 0.45 -17.88
N ALA A 13 -2.51 0.40 -18.07
CA ALA A 13 -3.42 1.44 -17.57
C ALA A 13 -3.43 1.50 -16.04
N LEU A 14 -3.52 0.35 -15.37
CA LEU A 14 -3.46 0.26 -13.90
C LEU A 14 -2.11 0.77 -13.37
N ASN A 15 -1.00 0.41 -14.02
CA ASN A 15 0.32 0.86 -13.62
C ASN A 15 0.46 2.39 -13.72
N SER A 16 -0.08 2.98 -14.80
CA SER A 16 -0.16 4.43 -14.97
C SER A 16 -0.98 5.10 -13.85
N MET A 17 -2.14 4.54 -13.52
CA MET A 17 -2.97 5.04 -12.41
C MET A 17 -2.23 4.95 -11.07
N MET A 18 -1.49 3.87 -10.81
CA MET A 18 -0.70 3.72 -9.58
C MET A 18 0.35 4.81 -9.44
N SER A 19 1.07 5.14 -10.52
CA SER A 19 2.04 6.23 -10.55
C SER A 19 1.41 7.59 -10.18
N VAL A 20 0.20 7.87 -10.70
CA VAL A 20 -0.51 9.13 -10.43
C VAL A 20 -1.13 9.19 -9.04
N LEU A 21 -1.62 8.05 -8.52
CA LEU A 21 -2.28 7.98 -7.21
C LEU A 21 -1.31 7.81 -6.04
N GLY A 22 0.01 7.84 -6.30
CA GLY A 22 1.04 7.64 -5.27
C GLY A 22 1.12 6.21 -4.75
N GLY A 23 0.62 5.24 -5.53
CA GLY A 23 0.82 3.81 -5.28
C GLY A 23 2.20 3.33 -5.74
N ILE A 24 2.56 2.11 -5.35
CA ILE A 24 3.78 1.45 -5.85
C ILE A 24 3.61 1.17 -7.34
N GLU A 25 4.55 1.66 -8.15
CA GLU A 25 4.60 1.34 -9.58
C GLU A 25 4.74 -0.18 -9.75
N LEU A 26 3.92 -0.75 -10.62
CA LEU A 26 3.96 -2.18 -10.93
C LEU A 26 5.15 -2.47 -11.86
N LEU A 27 5.71 -3.68 -11.76
CA LEU A 27 6.66 -4.18 -12.75
C LEU A 27 6.03 -4.16 -14.16
N GLN A 28 6.87 -4.05 -15.19
CA GLN A 28 6.38 -4.17 -16.57
C GLN A 28 5.76 -5.56 -16.80
N TRP A 29 4.84 -5.65 -17.75
CA TRP A 29 4.09 -6.89 -18.02
C TRP A 29 5.00 -8.11 -18.22
N ASP A 30 6.10 -7.96 -18.95
CA ASP A 30 7.03 -9.06 -19.24
C ASP A 30 7.89 -9.46 -18.03
N ASP A 31 8.04 -8.56 -17.06
CA ASP A 31 8.80 -8.77 -15.81
C ASP A 31 7.90 -9.22 -14.65
N ALA A 32 6.57 -9.17 -14.83
CA ALA A 32 5.62 -9.57 -13.81
C ALA A 32 5.58 -11.11 -13.65
N ASP A 33 5.42 -11.57 -12.41
CA ASP A 33 5.34 -12.99 -12.10
C ASP A 33 4.12 -13.64 -12.78
N ASP A 34 4.24 -14.94 -13.10
CA ASP A 34 3.19 -15.68 -13.82
C ASP A 34 1.86 -15.67 -13.06
N SER A 35 1.91 -15.79 -11.73
CA SER A 35 0.70 -15.81 -10.90
C SER A 35 -0.06 -14.50 -10.98
N TYR A 36 0.65 -13.38 -11.06
CA TYR A 36 0.04 -12.06 -11.25
C TYR A 36 -0.58 -11.93 -12.63
N ARG A 37 0.14 -12.32 -13.68
CA ARG A 37 -0.38 -12.27 -15.06
C ARG A 37 -1.63 -13.14 -15.21
N GLU A 38 -1.64 -14.34 -14.65
CA GLU A 38 -2.82 -15.22 -14.62
C GLU A 38 -4.03 -14.53 -13.97
N ARG A 39 -3.87 -13.88 -12.80
CA ARG A 39 -4.98 -13.15 -12.16
C ARG A 39 -5.56 -12.02 -13.02
N VAL A 40 -4.68 -11.30 -13.74
CA VAL A 40 -5.13 -10.26 -14.68
C VAL A 40 -5.89 -10.89 -15.84
N LEU A 41 -5.39 -11.99 -16.40
CA LEU A 41 -6.03 -12.68 -17.51
C LEU A 41 -7.37 -13.30 -17.10
N ASP A 42 -7.49 -13.87 -15.89
CA ASP A 42 -8.76 -14.41 -15.36
C ASP A 42 -9.81 -13.30 -15.22
N THR A 43 -9.40 -12.11 -14.76
CA THR A 43 -10.27 -10.94 -14.68
C THR A 43 -10.77 -10.52 -16.06
N VAL A 44 -9.87 -10.46 -17.04
CA VAL A 44 -10.22 -10.15 -18.43
C VAL A 44 -11.16 -11.21 -19.00
N GLN A 45 -10.84 -12.49 -18.80
CA GLN A 45 -11.65 -13.60 -19.27
C GLN A 45 -13.07 -13.54 -18.72
N THR A 46 -13.23 -13.25 -17.41
CA THR A 46 -14.53 -13.13 -16.77
C THR A 46 -15.39 -12.05 -17.44
N TYR A 47 -14.81 -10.88 -17.73
CA TYR A 47 -15.53 -9.82 -18.45
C TYR A 47 -15.81 -10.14 -19.92
N LEU A 48 -14.96 -10.92 -20.58
CA LEU A 48 -15.21 -11.38 -21.95
C LEU A 48 -16.35 -12.41 -22.02
N GLU A 49 -16.40 -13.33 -21.05
CA GLU A 49 -17.41 -14.38 -20.98
C GLU A 49 -18.76 -13.85 -20.44
N SER A 50 -18.71 -12.86 -19.56
CA SER A 50 -19.88 -12.24 -18.94
C SER A 50 -19.79 -10.70 -18.99
N PRO A 51 -20.07 -10.07 -20.15
CA PRO A 51 -19.88 -8.62 -20.35
C PRO A 51 -20.73 -7.72 -19.45
N ASP A 52 -21.86 -8.21 -18.97
CA ASP A 52 -22.77 -7.48 -18.08
C ASP A 52 -22.32 -7.53 -16.60
N THR A 53 -21.24 -8.26 -16.28
CA THR A 53 -20.69 -8.33 -14.93
C THR A 53 -20.31 -6.93 -14.47
N THR A 54 -20.83 -6.51 -13.32
CA THR A 54 -20.48 -5.24 -12.69
C THR A 54 -19.21 -5.37 -11.84
N PRO A 55 -18.48 -4.27 -11.59
CA PRO A 55 -17.32 -4.29 -10.69
C PRO A 55 -17.64 -4.84 -9.30
N ASP A 56 -18.82 -4.51 -8.77
CA ASP A 56 -19.32 -4.99 -7.47
C ASP A 56 -19.49 -6.53 -7.47
N GLN A 57 -20.10 -7.09 -8.51
CA GLN A 57 -20.27 -8.54 -8.64
C GLN A 57 -18.92 -9.27 -8.76
N LEU A 58 -17.98 -8.73 -9.55
CA LEU A 58 -16.65 -9.32 -9.67
C LEU A 58 -15.88 -9.23 -8.34
N TYR A 59 -16.01 -8.10 -7.64
CA TYR A 59 -15.41 -7.90 -6.34
C TYR A 59 -15.99 -8.84 -5.28
N GLU A 60 -17.30 -9.12 -5.29
CA GLU A 60 -17.94 -10.08 -4.40
C GLU A 60 -17.41 -11.50 -4.64
N LEU A 61 -17.19 -11.90 -5.90
CA LEU A 61 -16.54 -13.19 -6.22
C LEU A 61 -15.12 -13.25 -5.67
N TRP A 62 -14.34 -12.18 -5.84
CA TRP A 62 -13.00 -12.07 -5.25
C TRP A 62 -13.06 -12.15 -3.72
N LEU A 63 -13.98 -11.45 -3.08
CA LEU A 63 -14.15 -11.41 -1.63
C LEU A 63 -14.44 -12.82 -1.08
N GLN A 64 -15.34 -13.57 -1.73
CA GLN A 64 -15.63 -14.96 -1.39
C GLN A 64 -14.41 -15.87 -1.54
N ALA A 65 -13.64 -15.72 -2.62
CA ALA A 65 -12.41 -16.48 -2.84
C ALA A 65 -11.35 -16.17 -1.77
N GLN A 66 -11.22 -14.91 -1.36
CA GLN A 66 -10.30 -14.51 -0.29
C GLN A 66 -10.69 -15.18 1.03
N PHE A 67 -11.96 -15.14 1.43
CA PHE A 67 -12.43 -15.81 2.65
C PHE A 67 -12.25 -17.33 2.59
N ALA A 68 -12.55 -17.96 1.45
CA ALA A 68 -12.34 -19.39 1.25
C ALA A 68 -10.86 -19.80 1.38
N ASN A 69 -9.95 -18.92 0.99
CA ASN A 69 -8.51 -19.10 1.13
C ASN A 69 -7.95 -18.70 2.51
N GLY A 70 -8.82 -18.39 3.47
CA GLY A 70 -8.48 -18.09 4.86
C GLY A 70 -7.96 -16.67 5.08
N TRP A 71 -8.25 -15.73 4.17
CA TRP A 71 -7.99 -14.32 4.42
C TRP A 71 -9.02 -13.73 5.39
N VAL A 72 -8.58 -12.80 6.23
CA VAL A 72 -9.42 -12.13 7.23
C VAL A 72 -9.27 -10.62 7.15
N LEU A 73 -10.33 -9.89 7.52
CA LEU A 73 -10.28 -8.44 7.60
C LEU A 73 -9.21 -7.99 8.61
N GLY A 74 -8.35 -7.06 8.22
CA GLY A 74 -7.35 -6.46 9.11
C GLY A 74 -6.92 -5.08 8.63
N ASP A 75 -6.28 -4.29 9.48
CA ASP A 75 -6.02 -2.86 9.20
C ASP A 75 -4.98 -2.60 8.10
N VAL A 76 -4.17 -3.63 7.78
CA VAL A 76 -3.08 -3.60 6.80
C VAL A 76 -3.06 -4.90 6.01
N TYR A 77 -2.65 -4.81 4.74
CA TYR A 77 -2.42 -5.99 3.92
C TYR A 77 -1.16 -6.73 4.39
N ASP A 78 -1.31 -8.00 4.78
CA ASP A 78 -0.20 -8.87 5.16
C ASP A 78 -0.43 -10.27 4.60
N ALA A 79 0.45 -10.70 3.70
CA ALA A 79 0.37 -12.00 3.05
C ALA A 79 0.77 -13.17 3.96
N ALA A 80 1.62 -12.94 4.98
CA ALA A 80 2.09 -13.99 5.88
C ALA A 80 0.99 -14.42 6.86
N VAL A 81 0.22 -13.45 7.39
CA VAL A 81 -0.92 -13.71 8.28
C VAL A 81 -2.28 -13.60 7.59
N LYS A 82 -2.29 -13.37 6.27
CA LYS A 82 -3.48 -13.28 5.40
C LYS A 82 -4.51 -12.23 5.86
N THR A 83 -4.06 -11.02 6.13
CA THR A 83 -4.95 -9.88 6.43
C THR A 83 -5.08 -8.95 5.23
N ASN A 84 -6.26 -8.36 5.03
CA ASN A 84 -6.47 -7.34 3.99
C ASN A 84 -7.54 -6.31 4.44
N PRO A 85 -7.27 -4.99 4.36
CA PRO A 85 -8.20 -3.94 4.79
C PRO A 85 -9.41 -3.78 3.87
N HIS A 86 -9.33 -4.31 2.66
CA HIS A 86 -10.39 -4.26 1.67
C HIS A 86 -11.19 -5.55 1.66
N LEU A 87 -11.42 -6.19 2.81
CA LEU A 87 -12.37 -7.31 2.93
C LEU A 87 -13.67 -6.81 3.56
N VAL A 88 -14.27 -5.81 2.90
CA VAL A 88 -15.47 -5.07 3.32
C VAL A 88 -16.47 -5.06 2.15
N PRO A 89 -17.76 -4.73 2.37
CA PRO A 89 -18.69 -4.56 1.26
C PRO A 89 -18.16 -3.58 0.22
N TYR A 90 -18.43 -3.81 -1.07
CA TYR A 90 -17.87 -3.00 -2.16
C TYR A 90 -18.08 -1.50 -1.95
N ALA A 91 -19.26 -1.08 -1.45
CA ALA A 91 -19.57 0.32 -1.17
C ALA A 91 -18.61 1.00 -0.16
N GLU A 92 -17.96 0.23 0.72
CA GLU A 92 -17.01 0.70 1.74
C GLU A 92 -15.56 0.67 1.25
N VAL A 93 -15.31 0.09 0.08
CA VAL A 93 -13.99 0.07 -0.56
C VAL A 93 -13.58 1.51 -0.93
N PRO A 94 -12.30 1.89 -0.71
CA PRO A 94 -11.78 3.17 -1.12
C PRO A 94 -12.14 3.53 -2.56
N VAL A 95 -12.53 4.79 -2.79
CA VAL A 95 -13.00 5.26 -4.10
C VAL A 95 -11.94 5.06 -5.18
N GLU A 96 -10.67 5.14 -4.81
CA GLU A 96 -9.52 4.93 -5.67
C GLU A 96 -9.42 3.49 -6.15
N GLN A 97 -9.74 2.51 -5.30
CA GLN A 97 -9.74 1.10 -5.69
C GLN A 97 -10.97 0.78 -6.55
N ARG A 98 -12.15 1.31 -6.18
CA ARG A 98 -13.35 1.16 -7.02
C ARG A 98 -13.20 1.81 -8.39
N ALA A 99 -12.51 2.95 -8.47
CA ALA A 99 -12.21 3.61 -9.73
C ALA A 99 -11.33 2.74 -10.64
N LYS A 100 -10.37 1.99 -10.08
CA LYS A 100 -9.59 1.02 -10.86
C LYS A 100 -10.48 -0.06 -11.44
N ASP A 101 -11.37 -0.66 -10.64
CA ASP A 101 -12.26 -1.73 -11.12
C ASP A 101 -13.17 -1.23 -12.27
N ALA A 102 -13.71 -0.02 -12.15
CA ALA A 102 -14.51 0.61 -13.19
C ALA A 102 -13.70 0.87 -14.48
N VAL A 103 -12.45 1.32 -14.34
CA VAL A 103 -11.55 1.53 -15.49
C VAL A 103 -11.22 0.21 -16.17
N VAL A 104 -10.92 -0.86 -15.41
CA VAL A 104 -10.67 -2.20 -15.95
C VAL A 104 -11.87 -2.71 -16.73
N GLN A 105 -13.07 -2.70 -16.13
CA GLN A 105 -14.29 -3.13 -16.81
C GLN A 105 -14.49 -2.38 -18.14
N ARG A 106 -14.35 -1.05 -18.12
CA ARG A 106 -14.56 -0.23 -19.31
C ARG A 106 -13.52 -0.49 -20.39
N LEU A 107 -12.24 -0.64 -20.01
CA LEU A 107 -11.15 -0.97 -20.93
C LEU A 107 -11.39 -2.32 -21.59
N VAL A 108 -11.73 -3.36 -20.81
CA VAL A 108 -12.02 -4.69 -21.37
C VAL A 108 -13.21 -4.60 -22.33
N ALA A 109 -14.30 -3.94 -21.96
CA ALA A 109 -15.47 -3.79 -22.83
C ALA A 109 -15.15 -3.07 -24.16
N VAL A 110 -14.39 -1.98 -24.10
CA VAL A 110 -13.96 -1.24 -25.31
C VAL A 110 -13.09 -2.12 -26.19
N LEU A 111 -12.04 -2.74 -25.64
CA LEU A 111 -11.11 -3.57 -26.41
C LEU A 111 -11.77 -4.87 -26.93
N ALA A 112 -12.73 -5.43 -26.19
CA ALA A 112 -13.51 -6.58 -26.63
C ALA A 112 -14.36 -6.25 -27.87
N SER A 113 -14.92 -5.04 -27.92
CA SER A 113 -15.77 -4.58 -29.03
C SER A 113 -15.03 -4.32 -30.34
N ILE A 114 -13.69 -4.21 -30.29
CA ILE A 114 -12.86 -4.07 -31.48
C ILE A 114 -12.89 -5.40 -32.24
N PRO A 115 -13.30 -5.41 -33.53
CA PRO A 115 -13.32 -6.61 -34.35
C PRO A 115 -11.95 -7.28 -34.37
N GLU A 116 -11.91 -8.61 -34.45
CA GLU A 116 -10.65 -9.29 -34.75
C GLU A 116 -10.28 -9.00 -36.20
N ALA A 117 -9.26 -8.17 -36.41
CA ALA A 117 -8.72 -7.93 -37.74
C ALA A 117 -7.87 -9.13 -38.22
N GLU A 118 -7.44 -9.16 -39.48
CA GLU A 118 -6.44 -10.16 -39.92
C GLU A 118 -5.11 -9.96 -39.16
N PRO A 119 -4.24 -10.98 -39.00
CA PRO A 119 -3.05 -10.90 -38.14
C PRO A 119 -2.12 -9.71 -38.42
N ALA A 120 -2.05 -9.25 -39.67
CA ALA A 120 -1.29 -8.07 -40.07
C ALA A 120 -1.94 -6.76 -39.60
N GLU A 121 -3.27 -6.65 -39.75
CA GLU A 121 -4.04 -5.48 -39.34
C GLU A 121 -4.17 -5.39 -37.80
N GLN A 122 -4.22 -6.52 -37.10
CA GLN A 122 -4.18 -6.57 -35.63
C GLN A 122 -2.86 -6.04 -35.06
N SER A 123 -1.74 -6.31 -35.73
CA SER A 123 -0.42 -5.80 -35.31
C SER A 123 -0.35 -4.28 -35.45
N ASP A 124 -0.94 -3.73 -36.50
CA ASP A 124 -0.97 -2.29 -36.75
C ASP A 124 -1.96 -1.57 -35.81
N GLU A 125 -3.15 -2.13 -35.58
CA GLU A 125 -4.14 -1.57 -34.63
C GLU A 125 -3.66 -1.65 -33.18
N LEU A 126 -3.01 -2.74 -32.77
CA LEU A 126 -2.40 -2.88 -31.45
C LEU A 126 -1.27 -1.86 -31.24
N SER A 127 -0.38 -1.71 -32.24
CA SER A 127 0.70 -0.72 -32.18
C SER A 127 0.14 0.69 -32.02
N ARG A 128 -0.93 1.01 -32.75
CA ARG A 128 -1.63 2.30 -32.64
C ARG A 128 -2.29 2.51 -31.28
N ALA A 129 -2.96 1.50 -30.74
CA ALA A 129 -3.59 1.57 -29.42
C ALA A 129 -2.55 1.77 -28.30
N LEU A 130 -1.41 1.08 -28.39
CA LEU A 130 -0.29 1.27 -27.46
C LEU A 130 0.33 2.67 -27.58
N GLU A 131 0.46 3.22 -28.79
CA GLU A 131 0.90 4.60 -29.01
C GLU A 131 -0.09 5.64 -28.45
N GLU A 132 -1.40 5.42 -28.61
CA GLU A 132 -2.42 6.28 -28.02
C GLU A 132 -2.42 6.22 -26.50
N ILE A 133 -2.27 5.03 -25.90
CA ILE A 133 -2.10 4.86 -24.45
C ILE A 133 -0.82 5.54 -23.97
N ALA A 134 0.29 5.42 -24.70
CA ALA A 134 1.54 6.09 -24.37
C ALA A 134 1.38 7.62 -24.45
N THR A 135 0.64 8.12 -25.45
CA THR A 135 0.33 9.54 -25.61
C THR A 135 -0.56 10.04 -24.47
N LEU A 136 -1.60 9.28 -24.09
CA LEU A 136 -2.47 9.58 -22.96
C LEU A 136 -1.69 9.55 -21.62
N LYS A 137 -0.80 8.58 -21.43
CA LYS A 137 0.12 8.51 -20.29
C LYS A 137 1.00 9.76 -20.22
N GLN A 138 1.58 10.16 -21.34
CA GLN A 138 2.42 11.35 -21.42
C GLN A 138 1.60 12.64 -21.18
N ALA A 139 0.40 12.73 -21.73
CA ALA A 139 -0.50 13.88 -21.52
C ALA A 139 -0.96 13.98 -20.07
N LEU A 140 -1.26 12.86 -19.41
CA LEU A 140 -1.62 12.81 -18.00
C LEU A 140 -0.42 13.18 -17.10
N LEU A 141 0.77 12.69 -17.43
CA LEU A 141 2.01 13.05 -16.76
C LEU A 141 2.30 14.55 -16.90
N ILE A 142 2.19 15.10 -18.11
CA ILE A 142 2.34 16.54 -18.37
C ILE A 142 1.27 17.31 -17.59
N ALA A 143 0.00 16.89 -17.60
CA ALA A 143 -1.07 17.56 -16.85
C ALA A 143 -0.82 17.52 -15.34
N SER A 144 -0.31 16.41 -14.79
CA SER A 144 0.09 16.32 -13.38
C SER A 144 1.30 17.20 -13.04
N GLN A 145 2.15 17.50 -14.02
CA GLN A 145 3.36 18.33 -13.87
C GLN A 145 3.14 19.80 -14.27
N ALA A 146 2.08 20.11 -15.00
CA ALA A 146 1.76 21.43 -15.54
C ALA A 146 0.96 22.31 -14.56
N ALA A 147 0.74 21.85 -13.33
CA ALA A 147 0.58 22.78 -12.22
C ALA A 147 1.84 23.70 -12.19
N PRO A 148 1.68 25.01 -11.96
CA PRO A 148 2.68 26.00 -12.32
C PRO A 148 4.07 25.72 -11.74
N ALA A 149 5.09 25.94 -12.56
CA ALA A 149 6.48 25.67 -12.25
C ALA A 149 7.01 26.46 -11.04
N ARG A 150 7.29 25.72 -9.96
CA ARG A 150 8.54 25.63 -9.17
C ARG A 150 9.10 26.87 -8.45
N GLU A 151 9.33 26.70 -7.15
CA GLU A 151 10.59 27.08 -6.48
C GLU A 151 11.33 25.81 -6.04
N GLU A 152 12.66 25.84 -6.11
CA GLU A 152 13.53 24.73 -5.69
C GLU A 152 13.28 24.37 -4.22
N GLY A 153 12.71 23.18 -3.99
CA GLY A 153 12.36 22.66 -2.67
C GLY A 153 10.88 22.31 -2.44
N GLY A 154 10.00 22.52 -3.42
CA GLY A 154 8.54 22.39 -3.24
C GLY A 154 7.88 21.18 -3.92
N GLU A 155 7.19 20.39 -3.08
CA GLU A 155 6.00 19.55 -3.28
C GLU A 155 5.44 19.26 -4.70
N VAL A 156 5.17 17.96 -4.93
CA VAL A 156 4.37 17.46 -6.06
C VAL A 156 2.89 17.86 -5.87
N PRO A 157 2.19 18.39 -6.89
CA PRO A 157 0.79 18.75 -6.80
C PRO A 157 -0.09 17.53 -6.49
N LEU A 158 -0.85 17.64 -5.40
CA LEU A 158 -1.57 16.56 -4.75
C LEU A 158 -3.01 16.43 -5.30
N LEU A 159 -3.19 15.66 -6.37
CA LEU A 159 -4.53 15.31 -6.92
C LEU A 159 -5.36 14.38 -6.00
N ASN A 160 -4.80 13.91 -4.88
CA ASN A 160 -5.46 12.96 -3.99
C ASN A 160 -5.10 13.18 -2.51
N ARG A 161 -5.52 14.32 -1.94
CA ARG A 161 -5.37 14.59 -0.51
C ARG A 161 -6.65 15.16 0.08
N VAL A 162 -6.91 14.76 1.32
CA VAL A 162 -8.06 15.22 2.09
C VAL A 162 -7.53 16.12 3.21
N PRO A 163 -8.00 17.38 3.28
CA PRO A 163 -7.68 18.25 4.40
C PRO A 163 -8.34 17.72 5.67
N VAL A 164 -7.55 17.53 6.72
CA VAL A 164 -8.05 17.11 8.03
C VAL A 164 -7.59 18.11 9.08
N GLU A 165 -8.54 18.72 9.76
CA GLU A 165 -8.32 19.63 10.87
C GLU A 165 -8.39 18.88 12.21
N TYR A 166 -7.45 19.16 13.10
CA TYR A 166 -7.51 18.67 14.48
C TYR A 166 -8.27 19.65 15.38
N VAL A 167 -9.47 19.22 15.79
CA VAL A 167 -10.43 19.98 16.61
C VAL A 167 -10.48 19.47 18.07
N GLY A 168 -9.54 18.61 18.44
CA GLY A 168 -9.46 18.05 19.78
C GLY A 168 -9.08 19.07 20.86
N ARG A 169 -9.38 18.75 22.12
CA ARG A 169 -9.22 19.66 23.26
C ARG A 169 -7.77 19.89 23.70
N ARG A 170 -6.83 19.01 23.32
CA ARG A 170 -5.43 19.09 23.74
C ARG A 170 -4.63 19.93 22.77
N GLU A 171 -3.65 20.68 23.26
CA GLU A 171 -2.77 21.51 22.44
C GLU A 171 -1.99 20.71 21.39
N THR A 172 -1.56 19.49 21.73
CA THR A 172 -0.86 18.59 20.81
C THR A 172 -1.48 17.20 20.86
N TRP A 173 -1.59 16.58 19.69
CA TRP A 173 -1.99 15.20 19.51
C TRP A 173 -0.91 14.45 18.72
N PHE A 174 -0.66 13.19 19.10
CA PHE A 174 0.28 12.29 18.42
C PHE A 174 -0.47 11.02 18.07
N ASP A 175 -0.32 10.54 16.83
CA ASP A 175 -0.98 9.32 16.39
C ASP A 175 -0.35 8.07 17.01
N ARG A 176 -1.00 7.59 18.08
CA ARG A 176 -0.76 6.26 18.65
C ARG A 176 -1.81 5.24 18.24
N LEU A 177 -2.84 5.65 17.52
CA LEU A 177 -3.97 4.80 17.20
C LEU A 177 -3.72 4.02 15.92
N TYR A 178 -3.25 4.72 14.89
CA TYR A 178 -2.88 4.13 13.60
C TYR A 178 -1.37 4.08 13.39
N ASN A 179 -0.60 4.56 14.35
CA ASN A 179 0.86 4.60 14.37
C ASN A 179 1.47 5.30 13.15
N THR A 180 0.76 6.24 12.51
CA THR A 180 1.24 6.91 11.29
C THR A 180 2.43 7.83 11.54
N GLY A 181 2.81 8.08 12.80
CA GLY A 181 3.85 9.02 13.19
C GLY A 181 3.40 10.49 13.12
N LEU A 182 2.14 10.75 12.79
CA LEU A 182 1.62 12.10 12.63
C LEU A 182 1.45 12.81 13.98
N THR A 183 1.72 14.10 13.97
CA THR A 183 1.44 15.02 15.08
C THR A 183 0.56 16.17 14.63
N PHE A 184 -0.40 16.56 15.45
CA PHE A 184 -1.24 17.74 15.22
C PHE A 184 -1.10 18.72 16.38
N THR A 185 -1.05 20.00 16.06
CA THR A 185 -1.29 21.09 17.02
C THR A 185 -2.75 21.52 16.95
N ALA A 186 -3.33 22.01 18.04
CA ALA A 186 -4.73 22.45 18.10
C ALA A 186 -5.07 23.45 16.97
N GLY A 187 -6.11 23.14 16.17
CA GLY A 187 -6.53 23.93 15.02
C GLY A 187 -5.68 23.74 13.76
N GLN A 188 -4.66 22.88 13.79
CA GLN A 188 -3.84 22.59 12.61
C GLN A 188 -4.64 21.75 11.61
N THR A 189 -4.61 22.17 10.34
CA THR A 189 -5.08 21.37 9.21
C THR A 189 -3.90 20.75 8.49
N ARG A 190 -3.98 19.45 8.18
CA ARG A 190 -2.97 18.73 7.39
C ARG A 190 -3.56 18.17 6.11
N SER A 191 -2.79 18.17 5.04
CA SER A 191 -3.16 17.57 3.75
C SER A 191 -2.79 16.07 3.73
N LEU A 192 -3.75 15.21 4.08
CA LEU A 192 -3.48 13.78 4.32
C LEU A 192 -3.82 12.90 3.11
N PRO A 193 -3.14 11.76 2.92
CA PRO A 193 -3.62 10.72 2.02
C PRO A 193 -5.04 10.27 2.43
N PRO A 194 -5.95 9.99 1.48
CA PRO A 194 -7.34 9.65 1.76
C PRO A 194 -7.50 8.49 2.75
N GLU A 195 -6.63 7.48 2.67
CA GLU A 195 -6.63 6.34 3.59
C GLU A 195 -6.42 6.75 5.05
N ILE A 196 -5.48 7.67 5.28
CA ILE A 196 -5.17 8.16 6.63
C ILE A 196 -6.25 9.13 7.09
N ALA A 197 -6.69 10.02 6.19
CA ALA A 197 -7.78 10.94 6.47
C ALA A 197 -9.05 10.18 6.89
N ARG A 198 -9.43 9.14 6.15
CA ARG A 198 -10.61 8.32 6.47
C ARG A 198 -10.49 7.65 7.83
N LYS A 199 -9.30 7.19 8.22
CA LYS A 199 -9.04 6.64 9.56
C LYS A 199 -9.25 7.70 10.64
N LEU A 200 -8.61 8.86 10.51
CA LEU A 200 -8.72 9.94 11.49
C LEU A 200 -10.13 10.54 11.59
N LEU A 201 -10.81 10.74 10.46
CA LEU A 201 -12.16 11.30 10.39
C LEU A 201 -13.25 10.38 10.97
N ARG A 202 -12.93 9.13 11.30
CA ARG A 202 -13.82 8.29 12.14
C ARG A 202 -13.97 8.86 13.56
N HIS A 203 -13.02 9.66 14.01
CA HIS A 203 -12.99 10.27 15.33
C HIS A 203 -13.44 11.74 15.25
N ALA A 204 -14.73 11.95 15.03
CA ALA A 204 -15.33 13.28 14.89
C ALA A 204 -15.19 14.17 16.15
N ASP A 205 -14.83 13.58 17.29
CA ASP A 205 -14.50 14.29 18.54
C ASP A 205 -13.07 14.87 18.55
N LEU A 206 -12.21 14.43 17.62
CA LEU A 206 -10.83 14.86 17.50
C LEU A 206 -10.52 15.51 16.15
N PHE A 207 -11.21 15.12 15.08
CA PHE A 207 -10.92 15.54 13.71
C PHE A 207 -12.15 15.95 12.92
N ALA A 208 -11.99 16.93 12.04
CA ALA A 208 -13.00 17.37 11.09
C ALA A 208 -12.38 17.52 9.69
N GLU A 209 -13.21 17.47 8.65
CA GLU A 209 -12.77 17.83 7.30
C GLU A 209 -12.40 19.32 7.28
N GLY A 210 -11.16 19.62 6.89
CA GLY A 210 -10.66 20.99 6.84
C GLY A 210 -11.11 21.72 5.58
N VAL A 211 -11.21 23.04 5.64
CA VAL A 211 -11.49 23.87 4.46
C VAL A 211 -10.17 24.35 3.88
N VAL A 212 -9.79 23.87 2.69
CA VAL A 212 -8.71 24.48 1.92
C VAL A 212 -9.29 25.68 1.20
N SER A 213 -9.08 26.87 1.75
CA SER A 213 -9.47 28.11 1.07
C SER A 213 -8.70 28.22 -0.25
N ALA A 214 -9.41 28.34 -1.38
CA ALA A 214 -8.84 28.51 -2.71
C ALA A 214 -7.88 29.73 -2.80
N GLU A 215 -8.02 30.71 -1.89
CA GLU A 215 -7.11 31.86 -1.76
C GLU A 215 -5.73 31.48 -1.19
N ALA A 216 -5.64 30.49 -0.29
CA ALA A 216 -4.37 30.08 0.33
C ALA A 216 -3.44 29.34 -0.64
N VAL A 217 -4.02 28.72 -1.69
CA VAL A 217 -3.27 28.04 -2.76
C VAL A 217 -2.64 29.06 -3.74
N SER A 218 -3.16 30.29 -3.79
CA SER A 218 -2.74 31.30 -4.76
C SER A 218 -1.77 32.36 -4.22
N THR A 219 -1.64 32.52 -2.88
CA THR A 219 -0.91 33.67 -2.31
C THR A 219 0.28 33.34 -1.43
N GLY A 220 0.64 32.05 -1.23
CA GLY A 220 1.91 31.68 -0.59
C GLY A 220 2.14 32.31 0.81
N ALA A 221 1.11 32.48 1.64
CA ALA A 221 1.21 32.91 3.05
C ALA A 221 -0.08 32.58 3.82
N PRO A 222 -0.08 32.37 5.15
CA PRO A 222 0.89 31.72 6.04
C PRO A 222 0.28 30.47 6.73
N ALA A 223 -0.73 29.81 6.14
CA ALA A 223 -1.35 28.61 6.74
C ALA A 223 -0.62 27.29 6.40
N LEU A 224 0.40 27.35 5.53
CA LEU A 224 1.26 26.23 5.13
C LEU A 224 2.71 26.43 5.62
N GLU A 225 2.93 27.21 6.68
CA GLU A 225 4.24 27.26 7.34
C GLU A 225 4.51 25.90 8.01
N SER A 226 5.16 25.01 7.27
CA SER A 226 5.59 23.65 7.60
C SER A 226 4.52 22.53 7.57
N ASP A 227 3.85 22.31 6.42
CA ASP A 227 3.16 21.03 6.20
C ASP A 227 4.16 19.86 6.02
N ASN A 228 4.86 19.51 7.10
CA ASN A 228 5.80 18.38 7.16
C ASN A 228 5.08 17.01 7.17
N THR A 229 3.81 16.95 6.74
CA THR A 229 3.00 15.72 6.74
C THR A 229 3.71 14.61 5.98
N GLN A 230 4.23 14.88 4.79
CA GLN A 230 4.93 13.85 4.00
C GLN A 230 6.16 13.33 4.74
N GLN A 231 6.97 14.22 5.31
CA GLN A 231 8.17 13.86 6.06
C GLN A 231 7.82 13.02 7.30
N GLN A 232 6.78 13.38 8.06
CA GLN A 232 6.35 12.62 9.23
C GLN A 232 5.80 11.23 8.86
N LEU A 233 5.07 11.12 7.76
CA LEU A 233 4.56 9.83 7.28
C LEU A 233 5.67 8.91 6.79
N GLU A 234 6.68 9.46 6.10
CA GLU A 234 7.84 8.71 5.64
C GLU A 234 8.69 8.24 6.82
N GLU A 235 8.96 9.13 7.79
CA GLU A 235 9.67 8.78 9.02
C GLU A 235 8.91 7.73 9.84
N GLY A 236 7.59 7.89 9.98
CA GLY A 236 6.75 6.90 10.67
C GLY A 236 6.80 5.54 10.01
N ARG A 237 6.76 5.48 8.67
CA ARG A 237 6.90 4.22 7.91
C ARG A 237 8.27 3.58 8.15
N ARG A 238 9.35 4.37 8.07
CA ARG A 238 10.71 3.89 8.31
C ARG A 238 10.85 3.29 9.71
N GLN A 239 10.31 3.97 10.73
CA GLN A 239 10.34 3.48 12.11
C GLN A 239 9.55 2.18 12.28
N GLN A 240 8.39 2.04 11.62
CA GLN A 240 7.63 0.80 11.65
C GLN A 240 8.37 -0.36 10.97
N GLU A 241 8.99 -0.11 9.82
CA GLU A 241 9.79 -1.10 9.11
C GLU A 241 10.99 -1.55 9.95
N GLU A 242 11.74 -0.62 10.53
CA GLU A 242 12.85 -0.93 11.45
C GLU A 242 12.41 -1.71 12.70
N GLN A 243 11.20 -1.44 13.22
CA GLN A 243 10.66 -2.20 14.36
C GLN A 243 10.28 -3.62 13.93
N ARG A 244 9.64 -3.76 12.78
CA ARG A 244 9.27 -5.07 12.21
C ARG A 244 10.51 -5.91 11.92
N ASP A 245 11.54 -5.32 11.33
CA ASP A 245 12.79 -6.00 11.01
C ASP A 245 13.51 -6.45 12.28
N ARG A 246 13.59 -5.57 13.30
CA ARG A 246 14.09 -5.96 14.63
C ARG A 246 13.30 -7.11 15.24
N GLN A 247 11.97 -7.09 15.13
CA GLN A 247 11.14 -8.17 15.65
C GLN A 247 11.38 -9.49 14.92
N ASN A 248 11.56 -9.43 13.60
CA ASN A 248 11.90 -10.58 12.77
C ASN A 248 13.28 -11.17 13.15
N GLU A 249 14.27 -10.31 13.41
CA GLU A 249 15.60 -10.74 13.88
C GLU A 249 15.54 -11.43 15.24
N VAL A 250 14.82 -10.86 16.20
CA VAL A 250 14.61 -11.48 17.52
C VAL A 250 13.95 -12.85 17.37
N GLN A 251 12.92 -12.95 16.53
CA GLN A 251 12.22 -14.21 16.29
C GLN A 251 13.13 -15.26 15.64
N ALA A 252 13.98 -14.86 14.68
CA ALA A 252 14.96 -15.76 14.07
C ALA A 252 15.96 -16.30 15.11
N LEU A 253 16.43 -15.46 16.04
CA LEU A 253 17.28 -15.91 17.14
C LEU A 253 16.56 -16.86 18.08
N TYR A 254 15.29 -16.61 18.40
CA TYR A 254 14.48 -17.52 19.22
C TYR A 254 14.38 -18.91 18.59
N ASP A 255 14.11 -18.97 17.29
CA ASP A 255 14.02 -20.22 16.54
C ASP A 255 15.37 -20.96 16.52
N GLN A 256 16.48 -20.21 16.41
CA GLN A 256 17.82 -20.77 16.52
C GLN A 256 18.06 -21.38 17.90
N VAL A 257 17.76 -20.65 18.97
CA VAL A 257 17.87 -21.08 20.37
C VAL A 257 17.03 -22.34 20.64
N ASP A 258 15.85 -22.44 20.05
CA ASP A 258 15.00 -23.63 20.21
C ASP A 258 15.60 -24.90 19.59
N ARG A 259 16.40 -24.74 18.54
CA ARG A 259 17.09 -25.85 17.85
C ARG A 259 18.42 -26.23 18.48
N MET A 260 19.08 -25.33 19.21
CA MET A 260 20.36 -25.60 19.87
C MET A 260 20.25 -26.73 20.89
N ASP A 261 21.34 -27.45 21.12
CA ASP A 261 21.47 -28.39 22.23
C ASP A 261 21.98 -27.68 23.50
N LYS A 262 22.09 -28.41 24.62
CA LYS A 262 22.56 -27.81 25.88
C LYS A 262 23.95 -27.19 25.75
N ALA A 263 24.85 -27.83 25.01
CA ALA A 263 26.20 -27.35 24.75
C ALA A 263 26.18 -26.00 24.04
N GLY A 264 25.46 -25.93 22.91
CA GLY A 264 25.30 -24.73 22.11
C GLY A 264 24.64 -23.59 22.86
N LEU A 265 23.66 -23.85 23.74
CA LEU A 265 23.00 -22.81 24.54
C LEU A 265 23.95 -22.13 25.53
N VAL A 266 24.79 -22.91 26.22
CA VAL A 266 25.77 -22.35 27.16
C VAL A 266 26.86 -21.57 26.42
N GLU A 267 27.33 -22.11 25.29
CA GLU A 267 28.32 -21.44 24.46
C GLU A 267 27.76 -20.14 23.84
N PHE A 268 26.51 -20.17 23.37
CA PHE A 268 25.83 -19.01 22.83
C PHE A 268 25.66 -17.89 23.87
N ALA A 269 25.23 -18.23 25.10
CA ALA A 269 25.13 -17.27 26.20
C ALA A 269 26.50 -16.66 26.56
N LYS A 270 27.54 -17.48 26.57
CA LYS A 270 28.91 -17.04 26.88
C LYS A 270 29.49 -16.14 25.79
N ASN A 271 29.38 -16.53 24.53
CA ASN A 271 30.02 -15.82 23.42
C ASN A 271 29.30 -14.50 23.10
N ASN A 272 27.96 -14.51 23.12
CA ASN A 272 27.18 -13.35 22.69
C ASN A 272 26.82 -12.40 23.85
N TYR A 273 26.57 -12.95 25.05
CA TYR A 273 26.12 -12.15 26.21
C TYR A 273 27.11 -12.14 27.38
N ARG A 274 28.25 -12.86 27.27
CA ARG A 274 29.24 -13.01 28.35
C ARG A 274 28.63 -13.54 29.66
N GLN A 275 27.58 -14.35 29.54
CA GLN A 275 26.89 -14.99 30.66
C GLN A 275 27.26 -16.47 30.74
N GLU A 276 27.65 -16.93 31.92
CA GLU A 276 27.98 -18.33 32.16
C GLU A 276 26.73 -19.08 32.63
N LEU A 277 26.33 -20.11 31.88
CA LEU A 277 25.18 -20.96 32.20
C LEU A 277 25.64 -22.35 32.65
N SER A 278 24.93 -22.95 33.62
CA SER A 278 25.27 -24.27 34.15
C SER A 278 24.71 -25.39 33.27
N MET A 279 25.55 -26.36 32.88
CA MET A 279 25.13 -27.56 32.14
C MET A 279 24.17 -28.48 32.92
N THR A 280 24.06 -28.28 34.24
CA THR A 280 23.17 -29.05 35.11
C THR A 280 21.70 -28.75 34.85
N ASP A 281 21.37 -27.54 34.38
CA ASP A 281 19.99 -27.10 34.15
C ASP A 281 19.34 -27.85 32.98
N LYS A 282 18.02 -27.99 32.98
CA LYS A 282 17.33 -28.67 31.86
C LYS A 282 17.44 -27.82 30.60
N LYS A 283 17.36 -28.47 29.43
CA LYS A 283 17.45 -27.79 28.13
C LYS A 283 16.43 -26.65 28.01
N ALA A 284 15.17 -26.90 28.41
CA ALA A 284 14.12 -25.90 28.41
C ALA A 284 14.47 -24.67 29.28
N ASP A 285 15.00 -24.90 30.49
CA ASP A 285 15.39 -23.80 31.39
C ASP A 285 16.53 -22.96 30.79
N LEU A 286 17.50 -23.61 30.13
CA LEU A 286 18.58 -22.94 29.42
C LEU A 286 18.06 -22.13 28.22
N GLN A 287 17.12 -22.66 27.44
CA GLN A 287 16.47 -21.92 26.34
C GLN A 287 15.76 -20.68 26.86
N THR A 288 14.97 -20.79 27.93
CA THR A 288 14.29 -19.65 28.53
C THR A 288 15.29 -18.60 29.02
N LYS A 289 16.39 -19.00 29.67
CA LYS A 289 17.44 -18.07 30.11
C LYS A 289 18.08 -17.34 28.93
N VAL A 290 18.40 -18.04 27.85
CA VAL A 290 18.99 -17.42 26.64
C VAL A 290 18.00 -16.49 25.95
N LYS A 291 16.72 -16.87 25.80
CA LYS A 291 15.68 -15.96 25.26
C LYS A 291 15.51 -14.71 26.11
N SER A 292 15.51 -14.84 27.43
CA SER A 292 15.50 -13.69 28.33
C SER A 292 16.74 -12.79 28.19
N MET A 293 17.90 -13.33 27.78
CA MET A 293 19.08 -12.52 27.49
C MET A 293 18.93 -11.77 26.18
N ILE A 294 18.35 -12.39 25.14
CA ILE A 294 18.01 -11.72 23.88
C ILE A 294 17.08 -10.52 24.16
N ASP A 295 16.09 -10.68 25.04
CA ASP A 295 15.16 -9.61 25.40
C ASP A 295 15.81 -8.46 26.18
N GLN A 296 16.75 -8.80 27.08
CA GLN A 296 17.39 -7.84 27.98
C GLN A 296 18.54 -7.09 27.32
N PHE A 297 19.33 -7.76 26.48
CA PHE A 297 20.56 -7.23 25.91
C PHE A 297 20.47 -6.97 24.40
N GLY A 298 19.42 -7.47 23.73
CA GLY A 298 19.19 -7.29 22.31
C GLY A 298 19.72 -8.43 21.42
N VAL A 299 19.48 -8.26 20.12
CA VAL A 299 20.01 -9.10 19.03
C VAL A 299 21.54 -8.94 18.99
N VAL A 300 22.26 -10.02 18.66
CA VAL A 300 23.72 -10.18 18.76
C VAL A 300 24.40 -10.42 17.43
#